data_AF-A0A9D7IV67-F1
#
_entry.id   AF-A0A9D7IV67-F1
#
_cell.length_a   1.000
_cell.length_b   1.000
_cell.length_c   1.000
_cell.angle_alpha   90.00
_cell.angle_beta   90.00
_cell.angle_gamma   90.00
#
_symmetry.space_group_name_H-M   'P 1'
#
loop_
_entity.id
_entity.type
_entity.pdbx_description
1 polymer ?
#
loop_
_entity_poly.entity_id
_entity_poly.type
_entity_poly.pdbx_seq_one_letter_code
_entity_poly.pdbx_strand_id
1 'polypeptide(L)'
;MPRLNAIDPKEATGKAKELLDGVKTKLGIVPNLMRTFANSPAALEGYLSFSGALGDGLLKAKVREQIALTVADANNCEYCLSAHTAIGKMVGLNDSEIVSSRQASSGDAKTDAALKFAHQIVVKRGEVLNSEIETVRNAGFSDGEITEIVANVALNIFTNYFNHVAQTVVDFPKVSLAVGKAS
;
A
#
# COMPACT_ATOMS: atom_id res chain seq x y z
N MET A 1 -4.19 3.41 21.89
CA MET A 1 -4.27 4.88 21.71
C MET A 1 -3.25 5.26 20.65
N PRO A 2 -3.55 6.18 19.72
CA PRO A 2 -2.56 6.63 18.75
C PRO A 2 -1.35 7.26 19.44
N ARG A 3 -0.16 7.05 18.89
CA ARG A 3 1.12 7.54 19.40
C ARG A 3 1.56 8.87 18.78
N LEU A 4 1.05 9.19 17.59
CA LEU A 4 1.24 10.48 16.93
C LEU A 4 -0.11 11.19 16.79
N ASN A 5 -0.09 12.52 16.87
CA ASN A 5 -1.29 13.34 16.73
C ASN A 5 -1.79 13.32 15.28
N ALA A 6 -3.10 13.13 15.06
CA ALA A 6 -3.69 13.31 13.74
C ALA A 6 -4.17 14.77 13.62
N ILE A 7 -3.57 15.55 12.72
CA ILE A 7 -3.94 16.96 12.52
C ILE A 7 -5.41 17.04 12.08
N ASP A 8 -6.20 17.92 12.71
CA ASP A 8 -7.52 18.28 12.20
C ASP A 8 -7.33 19.12 10.92
N PRO A 9 -7.84 18.68 9.75
CA PRO A 9 -7.71 19.43 8.51
C PRO A 9 -8.25 20.87 8.58
N LYS A 10 -9.17 21.18 9.51
CA LYS A 10 -9.70 22.53 9.71
C LYS A 10 -8.70 23.45 10.41
N GLU A 11 -7.87 22.91 11.29
CA GLU A 11 -6.87 23.63 12.07
C GLU A 11 -5.47 23.63 11.40
N ALA A 12 -5.29 22.83 10.34
CA ALA A 12 -4.06 22.80 9.57
C ALA A 12 -3.76 24.17 8.95
N THR A 13 -2.49 24.55 8.86
CA THR A 13 -2.04 25.79 8.22
C THR A 13 -0.86 25.54 7.27
N GLY A 14 -0.54 26.53 6.45
CA GLY A 14 0.60 26.47 5.52
C GLY A 14 0.56 25.25 4.58
N LYS A 15 1.74 24.65 4.35
CA LYS A 15 1.88 23.53 3.42
C LYS A 15 1.11 22.27 3.83
N ALA A 16 0.97 22.01 5.13
CA ALA A 16 0.15 20.89 5.63
C ALA A 16 -1.30 21.03 5.14
N LYS A 17 -1.88 22.24 5.27
CA LYS A 17 -3.24 22.51 4.84
C LYS A 17 -3.43 22.28 3.34
N GLU A 18 -2.54 22.85 2.53
CA GLU A 18 -2.56 22.70 1.06
C GLU A 18 -2.59 21.22 0.65
N LEU A 19 -1.71 20.41 1.23
CA LEU A 19 -1.62 18.98 0.94
C LEU A 19 -2.89 18.22 1.39
N LEU A 20 -3.41 18.50 2.60
CA LEU A 20 -4.63 17.86 3.10
C LEU A 20 -5.87 18.25 2.30
N ASP A 21 -5.99 19.51 1.87
CA ASP A 21 -7.08 19.97 1.00
C ASP A 21 -7.01 19.29 -0.38
N GLY A 22 -5.79 19.07 -0.90
CA GLY A 22 -5.56 18.29 -2.12
C GLY A 22 -6.00 16.83 -1.98
N VAL A 23 -5.69 16.17 -0.85
CA VAL A 23 -6.18 14.82 -0.53
C VAL A 23 -7.71 14.79 -0.50
N LYS A 24 -8.34 15.74 0.21
CA LYS A 24 -9.80 15.83 0.31
C LYS A 24 -10.46 16.00 -1.06
N THR A 25 -9.86 16.81 -1.93
CA THR A 25 -10.38 17.04 -3.28
C THR A 25 -10.37 15.76 -4.12
N LYS A 26 -9.31 14.95 -4.01
CA LYS A 26 -9.18 13.70 -4.77
C LYS A 26 -10.03 12.55 -4.22
N LEU A 27 -10.13 12.43 -2.89
CA LEU A 27 -10.73 11.27 -2.23
C LEU A 27 -12.09 11.55 -1.57
N GLY A 28 -12.53 12.82 -1.51
CA GLY A 28 -13.72 13.26 -0.76
C GLY A 28 -13.53 13.30 0.76
N ILE A 29 -12.55 12.58 1.29
CA ILE A 29 -12.19 12.48 2.70
C ILE A 29 -10.69 12.71 2.91
N VAL A 30 -10.28 12.93 4.16
CA VAL A 30 -8.86 13.00 4.56
C VAL A 30 -8.58 11.89 5.56
N PRO A 31 -8.02 10.74 5.12
CA PRO A 31 -7.77 9.60 6.00
C PRO A 31 -6.83 9.95 7.16
N ASN A 32 -6.97 9.25 8.28
CA ASN A 32 -6.17 9.45 9.49
C ASN A 32 -4.66 9.31 9.23
N LEU A 33 -4.25 8.42 8.31
CA LEU A 33 -2.86 8.34 7.86
C LEU A 33 -2.37 9.68 7.28
N MET A 34 -3.13 10.32 6.40
CA MET A 34 -2.74 11.61 5.79
C MET A 34 -2.72 12.72 6.84
N ARG A 35 -3.71 12.74 7.73
CA ARG A 35 -3.77 13.66 8.89
C ARG A 35 -2.57 13.50 9.82
N THR A 36 -2.07 12.28 9.98
CA THR A 36 -0.91 11.98 10.84
C THR A 36 0.41 12.28 10.12
N PHE A 37 0.51 12.01 8.80
CA PHE A 37 1.64 12.46 8.00
C PHE A 37 1.79 13.98 7.99
N ALA A 38 0.70 14.73 8.08
CA ALA A 38 0.72 16.20 8.06
C ALA A 38 1.53 16.84 9.20
N ASN A 39 1.92 16.09 10.25
CA ASN A 39 2.93 16.56 11.21
C ASN A 39 4.27 16.88 10.54
N SER A 40 4.56 16.28 9.39
CA SER A 40 5.68 16.62 8.51
C SER A 40 5.17 16.83 7.08
N PRO A 41 4.96 18.08 6.65
CA PRO A 41 4.56 18.39 5.27
C PRO A 41 5.51 17.78 4.23
N ALA A 42 6.81 17.70 4.54
CA ALA A 42 7.80 17.08 3.66
C ALA A 42 7.55 15.57 3.48
N ALA A 43 7.22 14.84 4.56
CA ALA A 43 6.90 13.42 4.47
C ALA A 43 5.56 13.19 3.74
N LEU A 44 4.54 14.01 4.02
CA LEU A 44 3.26 13.94 3.34
C LEU A 44 3.40 14.22 1.84
N GLU A 45 4.13 15.27 1.47
CA GLU A 45 4.36 15.63 0.06
C GLU A 45 5.16 14.56 -0.68
N GLY A 46 6.20 14.01 -0.05
CA GLY A 46 6.99 12.92 -0.63
C GLY A 46 6.14 11.67 -0.87
N TYR A 47 5.30 11.29 0.09
CA TYR A 47 4.36 10.18 -0.06
C TYR A 47 3.36 10.42 -1.19
N LEU A 48 2.70 11.59 -1.21
CA LEU A 48 1.68 11.92 -2.21
C LEU A 48 2.27 12.01 -3.61
N SER A 49 3.49 12.54 -3.75
CA SER A 49 4.19 12.61 -5.03
C SER A 49 4.58 11.22 -5.52
N PHE A 50 5.12 10.36 -4.64
CA PHE A 50 5.52 9.00 -5.01
C PHE A 50 4.29 8.14 -5.38
N SER A 51 3.25 8.19 -4.54
CA SER A 51 1.98 7.50 -4.80
C SER A 51 1.29 8.01 -6.07
N GLY A 52 1.36 9.33 -6.33
CA GLY A 52 0.80 9.94 -7.53
C GLY A 52 1.53 9.47 -8.79
N ALA A 53 2.86 9.51 -8.79
CA ALA A 53 3.68 9.07 -9.91
C ALA A 53 3.47 7.58 -10.25
N LEU A 54 3.41 6.70 -9.23
CA LEU A 54 3.07 5.29 -9.43
C LEU A 54 1.61 5.09 -9.86
N GLY A 55 0.75 6.07 -9.62
CA GLY A 55 -0.62 6.13 -10.12
C GLY A 55 -0.70 6.11 -11.65
N ASP A 56 0.25 6.79 -12.29
CA ASP A 56 0.35 6.99 -13.74
C ASP A 56 1.34 6.02 -14.41
N GLY A 57 1.80 5.01 -13.67
CA GLY A 57 2.76 4.00 -14.13
C GLY A 57 2.18 2.92 -15.05
N LEU A 58 3.02 1.95 -15.37
CA LEU A 58 2.73 0.77 -16.21
C LEU A 58 1.77 -0.21 -15.53
N LEU A 59 1.82 -0.33 -14.20
CA LEU A 59 0.96 -1.25 -13.45
C LEU A 59 -0.48 -0.75 -13.33
N LYS A 60 -1.41 -1.58 -13.78
CA LYS A 60 -2.85 -1.34 -13.61
C LYS A 60 -3.22 -1.17 -12.14
N ALA A 61 -4.19 -0.30 -11.86
CA ALA A 61 -4.65 0.01 -10.49
C ALA A 61 -5.01 -1.24 -9.67
N LYS A 62 -5.69 -2.24 -10.27
CA LYS A 62 -5.99 -3.51 -9.61
C LYS A 62 -4.73 -4.22 -9.11
N VAL A 63 -3.69 -4.35 -9.95
CA VAL A 63 -2.43 -5.02 -9.59
C VAL A 63 -1.72 -4.26 -8.46
N ARG A 64 -1.72 -2.91 -8.50
CA ARG A 64 -1.15 -2.08 -7.43
C ARG A 64 -1.84 -2.31 -6.08
N GLU A 65 -3.17 -2.37 -6.06
CA GLU A 65 -3.92 -2.67 -4.83
C GLU A 65 -3.72 -4.11 -4.35
N GLN A 66 -3.59 -5.09 -5.24
CA GLN A 66 -3.28 -6.47 -4.86
C GLN A 66 -1.87 -6.60 -4.26
N ILE A 67 -0.88 -5.87 -4.80
CA ILE A 67 0.46 -5.76 -4.19
C ILE A 67 0.35 -5.11 -2.81
N ALA A 68 -0.42 -4.02 -2.66
CA ALA A 68 -0.61 -3.35 -1.39
C ALA A 68 -1.24 -4.27 -0.33
N LEU A 69 -2.26 -5.05 -0.69
CA LEU A 69 -2.87 -6.08 0.17
C LEU A 69 -1.85 -7.15 0.58
N THR A 70 -1.03 -7.63 -0.36
CA THR A 70 0.04 -8.61 -0.11
C THR A 70 1.04 -8.07 0.92
N VAL A 71 1.51 -6.84 0.72
CA VAL A 71 2.52 -6.20 1.59
C VAL A 71 1.92 -5.87 2.96
N ALA A 72 0.66 -5.40 3.02
CA ALA A 72 -0.06 -5.12 4.26
C ALA A 72 -0.22 -6.36 5.13
N ASP A 73 -0.63 -7.50 4.55
CA ASP A 73 -0.78 -8.75 5.30
C ASP A 73 0.60 -9.31 5.71
N ALA A 74 1.59 -9.33 4.81
CA ALA A 74 2.95 -9.78 5.13
C ALA A 74 3.62 -8.97 6.26
N ASN A 75 3.36 -7.66 6.33
CA ASN A 75 3.86 -6.79 7.40
C ASN A 75 2.90 -6.68 8.60
N ASN A 76 1.80 -7.40 8.65
CA ASN A 76 0.82 -7.29 9.74
C ASN A 76 0.33 -5.84 9.98
N CYS A 77 0.08 -5.05 8.94
CA CYS A 77 -0.49 -3.70 9.07
C CYS A 77 -2.03 -3.72 8.93
N GLU A 78 -2.75 -3.73 10.05
CA GLU A 78 -4.23 -3.75 10.06
C GLU A 78 -4.87 -2.51 9.42
N TYR A 79 -4.28 -1.32 9.65
CA TYR A 79 -4.75 -0.08 9.02
C TYR A 79 -4.64 -0.17 7.50
N CYS A 80 -3.46 -0.56 7.00
CA CYS A 80 -3.15 -0.65 5.58
C CYS A 80 -4.02 -1.71 4.91
N LEU A 81 -4.19 -2.87 5.56
CA LEU A 81 -5.05 -3.92 5.06
C LEU A 81 -6.52 -3.45 4.94
N SER A 82 -7.01 -2.73 5.94
CA SER A 82 -8.38 -2.18 5.93
C SER A 82 -8.55 -1.14 4.81
N ALA A 83 -7.57 -0.23 4.67
CA ALA A 83 -7.59 0.81 3.63
C ALA A 83 -7.54 0.21 2.21
N HIS A 84 -6.57 -0.67 1.93
CA HIS A 84 -6.41 -1.29 0.61
C HIS A 84 -7.49 -2.31 0.28
N THR A 85 -8.18 -2.88 1.29
CA THR A 85 -9.42 -3.63 1.03
C THR A 85 -10.51 -2.72 0.49
N ALA A 86 -10.73 -1.55 1.12
CA ALA A 86 -11.75 -0.61 0.70
C ALA A 86 -11.44 0.00 -0.68
N ILE A 87 -10.19 0.44 -0.89
CA ILE A 87 -9.73 1.01 -2.16
C ILE A 87 -9.72 -0.05 -3.26
N GLY A 88 -9.26 -1.27 -2.95
CA GLY A 88 -9.30 -2.42 -3.85
C GLY A 88 -10.69 -2.66 -4.44
N LYS A 89 -11.74 -2.60 -3.61
CA LYS A 89 -13.14 -2.70 -4.07
C LYS A 89 -13.53 -1.57 -5.01
N MET A 90 -13.09 -0.33 -4.74
CA MET A 90 -13.37 0.83 -5.60
C MET A 90 -12.72 0.70 -6.99
N VAL A 91 -11.55 0.07 -7.09
CA VAL A 91 -10.89 -0.22 -8.38
C VAL A 91 -11.34 -1.55 -9.00
N GLY A 92 -12.36 -2.19 -8.43
CA GLY A 92 -13.06 -3.33 -8.99
C GLY A 92 -12.50 -4.70 -8.59
N LEU A 93 -11.72 -4.82 -7.52
CA LEU A 93 -11.38 -6.12 -6.94
C LEU A 93 -12.63 -6.74 -6.28
N ASN A 94 -12.86 -8.02 -6.54
CA ASN A 94 -13.85 -8.81 -5.82
C ASN A 94 -13.28 -9.40 -4.52
N ASP A 95 -14.15 -9.93 -3.65
CA ASP A 95 -13.73 -10.47 -2.35
C ASP A 95 -12.74 -11.65 -2.48
N SER A 96 -12.88 -12.49 -3.51
CA SER A 96 -11.95 -13.61 -3.75
C SER A 96 -10.56 -13.11 -4.17
N GLU A 97 -10.49 -12.08 -5.01
CA GLU A 97 -9.21 -11.45 -5.40
C GLU A 97 -8.55 -10.82 -4.18
N ILE A 98 -9.31 -10.15 -3.30
CA ILE A 98 -8.78 -9.55 -2.06
C ILE A 98 -8.20 -10.63 -1.15
N VAL A 99 -8.96 -11.70 -0.88
CA VAL A 99 -8.52 -12.80 -0.02
C VAL A 99 -7.28 -13.50 -0.57
N SER A 100 -7.25 -13.78 -1.88
CA SER A 100 -6.12 -14.43 -2.54
C SER A 100 -4.87 -13.54 -2.51
N SER A 101 -5.04 -12.23 -2.70
CA SER A 101 -3.93 -11.27 -2.72
C SER A 101 -3.25 -11.18 -1.35
N ARG A 102 -4.02 -11.24 -0.26
CA ARG A 102 -3.46 -11.32 1.11
C ARG A 102 -2.55 -12.53 1.33
N GLN A 103 -2.75 -13.59 0.55
CA GLN A 103 -1.95 -14.81 0.56
C GLN A 103 -0.86 -14.82 -0.52
N ALA A 104 -0.57 -13.66 -1.13
CA ALA A 104 0.35 -13.51 -2.25
C ALA A 104 0.00 -14.42 -3.44
N SER A 105 -1.29 -14.52 -3.78
CA SER A 105 -1.78 -15.42 -4.82
C SER A 105 -2.84 -14.78 -5.72
N SER A 106 -2.93 -15.23 -6.97
CA SER A 106 -3.96 -14.82 -7.93
C SER A 106 -4.34 -15.95 -8.87
N GLY A 107 -5.57 -15.93 -9.39
CA GLY A 107 -6.00 -16.82 -10.47
C GLY A 107 -5.42 -16.43 -11.84
N ASP A 108 -4.96 -15.18 -11.99
CA ASP A 108 -4.25 -14.72 -13.18
C ASP A 108 -2.74 -14.97 -13.03
N ALA A 109 -2.14 -15.74 -13.93
CA ALA A 109 -0.75 -16.19 -13.80
C ALA A 109 0.26 -15.02 -13.79
N LYS A 110 0.01 -13.96 -14.57
CA LYS A 110 0.87 -12.77 -14.56
C LYS A 110 0.78 -12.07 -13.21
N THR A 111 -0.42 -11.77 -12.73
CA THR A 111 -0.63 -11.14 -11.41
C THR A 111 -0.07 -12.01 -10.28
N ASP A 112 -0.27 -13.33 -10.32
CA ASP A 112 0.22 -14.27 -9.30
C ASP A 112 1.75 -14.18 -9.14
N ALA A 113 2.49 -14.11 -10.25
CA ALA A 113 3.94 -13.91 -10.22
C ALA A 113 4.33 -12.58 -9.56
N ALA A 114 3.61 -11.49 -9.85
CA ALA A 114 3.87 -10.20 -9.19
C ALA A 114 3.59 -10.22 -7.69
N LEU A 115 2.51 -10.88 -7.24
CA LEU A 115 2.18 -10.94 -5.82
C LEU A 115 3.18 -11.80 -5.04
N LYS A 116 3.58 -12.94 -5.59
CA LYS A 116 4.65 -13.77 -5.01
C LYS A 116 5.97 -13.01 -4.93
N PHE A 117 6.32 -12.28 -5.98
CA PHE A 117 7.52 -11.45 -5.99
C PHE A 117 7.45 -10.30 -4.97
N ALA A 118 6.32 -9.61 -4.88
CA ALA A 118 6.10 -8.58 -3.85
C ALA A 118 6.26 -9.14 -2.44
N HIS A 119 5.68 -10.32 -2.16
CA HIS A 119 5.86 -11.01 -0.89
C HIS A 119 7.32 -11.37 -0.64
N GLN A 120 8.04 -11.91 -1.64
CA GLN A 120 9.46 -12.23 -1.54
C GLN A 120 10.32 -11.00 -1.21
N ILE A 121 10.07 -9.86 -1.86
CA ILE A 121 10.76 -8.60 -1.55
C ILE A 121 10.56 -8.23 -0.07
N VAL A 122 9.33 -8.33 0.46
CA VAL A 122 9.05 -8.01 1.86
C VAL A 122 9.79 -8.95 2.82
N VAL A 123 9.60 -10.27 2.67
CA VAL A 123 10.15 -11.25 3.64
C VAL A 123 11.67 -11.39 3.55
N LYS A 124 12.27 -11.14 2.37
CA LYS A 124 13.73 -11.17 2.16
C LYS A 124 14.38 -9.80 2.18
N ARG A 125 13.62 -8.74 2.47
CA ARG A 125 14.12 -7.34 2.48
C ARG A 125 14.82 -6.94 1.17
N GLY A 126 14.28 -7.40 0.04
CA GLY A 126 14.80 -7.11 -1.31
C GLY A 126 15.91 -8.07 -1.80
N GLU A 127 16.46 -8.92 -0.94
CA GLU A 127 17.50 -9.90 -1.30
C GLU A 127 16.88 -11.14 -1.99
N VAL A 128 16.34 -10.93 -3.19
CA VAL A 128 15.71 -11.95 -4.01
C VAL A 128 16.72 -12.73 -4.86
N LEU A 129 16.37 -13.96 -5.23
CA LEU A 129 17.21 -14.81 -6.08
C LEU A 129 16.99 -14.47 -7.56
N ASN A 130 18.01 -14.73 -8.39
CA ASN A 130 17.88 -14.59 -9.86
C ASN A 130 16.69 -15.39 -10.41
N SER A 131 16.45 -16.60 -9.90
CA SER A 131 15.31 -17.43 -10.32
C SER A 131 13.95 -16.80 -10.02
N GLU A 132 13.85 -15.95 -8.99
CA GLU A 132 12.62 -15.22 -8.65
C GLU A 132 12.37 -14.11 -9.67
N ILE A 133 13.42 -13.39 -10.08
CA ILE A 133 13.34 -12.40 -11.18
C ILE A 133 12.95 -13.08 -12.50
N GLU A 134 13.59 -14.21 -12.84
CA GLU A 134 13.27 -14.95 -14.07
C GLU A 134 11.83 -15.46 -14.08
N THR A 135 11.28 -15.85 -12.92
CA THR A 135 9.86 -16.23 -12.81
C THR A 135 8.94 -15.07 -13.18
N VAL A 136 9.24 -13.86 -12.73
CA VAL A 136 8.45 -12.66 -13.02
C VAL A 136 8.56 -12.27 -14.51
N ARG A 137 9.77 -12.36 -15.09
CA ARG A 137 9.98 -12.15 -16.53
C ARG A 137 9.22 -13.15 -17.39
N ASN A 138 9.29 -14.43 -17.04
CA ASN A 138 8.58 -15.50 -17.74
C ASN A 138 7.05 -15.36 -17.66
N ALA A 139 6.54 -14.69 -16.62
CA ALA A 139 5.13 -14.32 -16.52
C ALA A 139 4.74 -13.11 -17.40
N GLY A 140 5.70 -12.53 -18.12
CA GLY A 140 5.48 -11.47 -19.10
C GLY A 140 5.62 -10.05 -18.58
N PHE A 141 6.33 -9.84 -17.46
CA PHE A 141 6.69 -8.50 -17.00
C PHE A 141 7.97 -7.99 -17.65
N SER A 142 7.95 -6.72 -18.03
CA SER A 142 9.13 -5.95 -18.42
C SER A 142 9.95 -5.51 -17.21
N ASP A 143 11.22 -5.13 -17.41
CA ASP A 143 12.05 -4.55 -16.34
C ASP A 143 11.44 -3.25 -15.77
N GLY A 144 10.68 -2.50 -16.58
CA GLY A 144 9.92 -1.32 -16.12
C GLY A 144 8.81 -1.69 -15.14
N GLU A 145 7.99 -2.70 -15.47
CA GLU A 145 6.96 -3.19 -14.54
C GLU A 145 7.57 -3.83 -13.28
N ILE A 146 8.70 -4.55 -13.40
CA ILE A 146 9.43 -5.11 -12.24
C ILE A 146 9.91 -3.99 -11.32
N THR A 147 10.45 -2.91 -11.89
CA THR A 147 10.85 -1.71 -11.14
C THR A 147 9.66 -1.10 -10.41
N GLU A 148 8.50 -1.01 -11.06
CA GLU A 148 7.27 -0.51 -10.42
C GLU A 148 6.73 -1.45 -9.34
N ILE A 149 6.89 -2.77 -9.44
CA ILE A 149 6.54 -3.70 -8.36
C ILE A 149 7.38 -3.37 -7.12
N VAL A 150 8.70 -3.23 -7.27
CA VAL A 150 9.60 -2.85 -6.16
C VAL A 150 9.20 -1.50 -5.57
N ALA A 151 8.89 -0.51 -6.42
CA ALA A 151 8.47 0.82 -5.99
C ALA A 151 7.14 0.79 -5.20
N ASN A 152 6.15 0.03 -5.66
CA ASN A 152 4.89 -0.15 -4.94
C ASN A 152 5.10 -0.90 -3.62
N VAL A 153 6.00 -1.88 -3.56
CA VAL A 153 6.38 -2.54 -2.29
C VAL A 153 7.01 -1.54 -1.33
N ALA A 154 7.95 -0.71 -1.79
CA ALA A 154 8.60 0.31 -0.95
C ALA A 154 7.59 1.35 -0.42
N LEU A 155 6.68 1.83 -1.28
CA LEU A 155 5.60 2.75 -0.89
C LEU A 155 4.74 2.16 0.23
N ASN A 156 4.37 0.88 0.12
CA ASN A 156 3.56 0.19 1.12
C ASN A 156 4.36 -0.16 2.38
N ILE A 157 5.64 -0.52 2.29
CA ILE A 157 6.49 -0.69 3.48
C ILE A 157 6.53 0.60 4.29
N PHE A 158 6.67 1.76 3.63
CA PHE A 158 6.69 3.05 4.29
C PHE A 158 5.39 3.32 5.07
N THR A 159 4.21 3.14 4.45
CA THR A 159 2.93 3.36 5.14
C THR A 159 2.67 2.32 6.23
N ASN A 160 3.08 1.07 6.03
CA ASN A 160 2.94 0.00 7.02
C ASN A 160 3.74 0.31 8.28
N TYR A 161 5.03 0.62 8.14
CA TYR A 161 5.89 0.93 9.27
C TYR A 161 5.48 2.23 9.95
N PHE A 162 5.08 3.23 9.18
CA PHE A 162 4.55 4.46 9.75
C PHE A 162 3.31 4.19 10.61
N ASN A 163 2.36 3.39 10.12
CA ASN A 163 1.15 3.04 10.88
C ASN A 163 1.46 2.21 12.13
N HIS A 164 2.45 1.32 12.10
CA HIS A 164 2.92 0.62 13.31
C HIS A 164 3.49 1.59 14.35
N VAL A 165 4.33 2.53 13.91
CA VAL A 165 4.95 3.53 14.80
C VAL A 165 3.89 4.47 15.36
N ALA A 166 2.98 4.96 14.52
CA ALA A 166 1.94 5.92 14.89
C ALA A 166 0.76 5.31 15.63
N GLN A 167 0.55 3.99 15.53
CA GLN A 167 -0.69 3.32 15.96
C GLN A 167 -1.94 4.05 15.45
N THR A 168 -1.94 4.40 14.16
CA THR A 168 -2.99 5.17 13.51
C THR A 168 -4.35 4.49 13.69
N VAL A 169 -5.35 5.27 14.08
CA VAL A 169 -6.73 4.76 14.25
C VAL A 169 -7.33 4.46 12.88
N VAL A 170 -7.82 3.24 12.70
CA VAL A 170 -8.49 2.79 11.47
C VAL A 170 -9.80 3.55 11.26
N ASP A 171 -9.92 4.22 10.13
CA ASP A 171 -11.09 5.00 9.68
C ASP A 171 -11.70 4.43 8.38
N PHE A 172 -11.37 3.18 8.07
CA PHE A 172 -11.97 2.37 7.02
C PHE A 172 -12.77 1.21 7.63
N PRO A 173 -13.65 0.53 6.87
CA PRO A 173 -14.23 -0.74 7.31
C PRO A 173 -13.13 -1.71 7.74
N LYS A 174 -13.12 -2.05 9.03
CA LYS A 174 -12.02 -2.80 9.64
C LYS A 174 -11.94 -4.21 9.07
N VAL A 175 -10.74 -4.61 8.65
CA VAL A 175 -10.41 -5.98 8.25
C VAL A 175 -9.35 -6.52 9.20
N SER A 176 -9.61 -7.69 9.78
CA SER A 176 -8.66 -8.36 10.65
C SER A 176 -7.57 -9.08 9.86
N LEU A 177 -6.35 -9.03 10.39
CA LEU A 177 -5.23 -9.87 9.95
C LEU A 177 -5.63 -11.35 10.06
N ALA A 178 -5.09 -12.19 9.18
CA ALA A 178 -5.30 -13.62 9.28
C ALA A 178 -4.67 -14.13 10.59
N VAL A 179 -5.47 -14.70 11.48
CA VAL A 179 -5.00 -15.26 12.75
C VAL A 179 -4.12 -16.48 12.41
N GLY A 180 -2.80 -16.42 12.67
CA GLY A 180 -1.96 -17.63 12.60
C GLY A 180 -0.52 -17.52 12.12
N LYS A 181 -0.02 -16.36 11.68
CA LYS A 181 1.42 -16.21 11.38
C LYS A 181 2.16 -15.69 12.61
N ALA A 182 2.35 -16.59 13.59
CA ALA A 182 3.36 -16.37 14.61
C ALA A 182 4.72 -16.23 13.91
N SER A 183 5.46 -15.19 14.31
CA SER A 183 6.84 -14.89 13.94
C SER A 183 7.78 -16.08 14.12
#